data_AF-A0A7S4D779-F1
#
_entry.id   AF-A0A7S4D779-F1
#
_cell.length_a   1.000
_cell.length_b   1.000
_cell.length_c   1.000
_cell.angle_alpha   90.00
_cell.angle_beta   90.00
_cell.angle_gamma   90.00
#
_symmetry.space_group_name_H-M   'P 1'
#
loop_
_entity.id
_entity.type
_entity.pdbx_description
1 polymer ?
#
loop_
_entity_poly.entity_id
_entity_poly.type
_entity_poly.pdbx_seq_one_letter_code
_entity_poly.pdbx_strand_id
1 'polypeptide(L)'
;MDGLREGIHRRVSGPPPPAKKKNTNAELERIAKNREERRLKAAQDKEAREKHQKRLEDMGCPGDVDFQLMIEDFRRTKKLIRQHSPPGDSKICICIRKRPINQKEVAVRDYDSVTNWNPQVLVHYCKLKVDGITKYLDNASFEFDHTFGEDDDTYDIYKYTCAPLVPFPVG
;
A
#
# COMPACT_ATOMS: atom_id res chain seq x y z
N MET A 1 -42.83 -61.88 21.17
CA MET A 1 -41.47 -61.64 20.63
C MET A 1 -41.63 -60.79 19.37
N ASP A 2 -42.25 -59.63 19.48
CA ASP A 2 -41.72 -58.36 20.02
C ASP A 2 -40.63 -57.80 19.11
N GLY A 3 -40.91 -56.66 18.47
CA GLY A 3 -39.92 -56.02 17.62
C GLY A 3 -40.43 -54.84 16.80
N LEU A 4 -40.75 -53.75 17.49
CA LEU A 4 -40.45 -52.36 17.13
C LEU A 4 -40.68 -51.89 15.67
N ARG A 5 -41.71 -51.06 15.45
CA ARG A 5 -41.65 -50.00 14.42
C ARG A 5 -42.02 -48.67 15.05
N GLU A 6 -41.01 -47.81 15.19
CA GLU A 6 -41.12 -46.44 15.64
C GLU A 6 -42.02 -45.63 14.69
N GLY A 7 -42.95 -44.87 15.29
CA GLY A 7 -43.79 -43.93 14.57
C GLY A 7 -42.97 -42.75 14.06
N ILE A 8 -42.93 -42.57 12.74
CA ILE A 8 -42.41 -41.36 12.11
C ILE A 8 -43.45 -40.25 12.28
N HIS A 9 -43.32 -39.46 13.34
CA HIS A 9 -43.99 -38.16 13.42
C HIS A 9 -43.32 -37.20 12.42
N ARG A 10 -43.87 -37.08 11.21
CA ARG A 10 -43.59 -35.92 10.36
C ARG A 10 -44.14 -34.67 11.07
N ARG A 11 -43.27 -33.89 11.71
CA ARG A 11 -43.60 -32.53 12.15
C ARG A 11 -43.97 -31.73 10.90
N VAL A 12 -45.23 -31.32 10.80
CA VAL A 12 -45.64 -30.28 9.86
C VAL A 12 -45.08 -28.97 10.41
N SER A 13 -44.05 -28.42 9.77
CA SER A 13 -43.56 -27.09 10.09
C SER A 13 -44.64 -26.07 9.74
N GLY A 14 -45.17 -25.38 10.75
CA GLY A 14 -46.10 -24.27 10.56
C GLY A 14 -45.47 -23.12 9.76
N PRO A 15 -46.29 -22.23 9.18
CA PRO A 15 -45.81 -21.11 8.40
C PRO A 15 -44.91 -20.20 9.24
N PRO A 16 -43.84 -19.62 8.67
CA PRO A 16 -42.97 -18.71 9.40
C PRO A 16 -43.78 -17.50 9.90
N PRO A 17 -43.48 -16.98 11.09
CA PRO A 17 -44.19 -15.83 11.65
C PRO A 17 -44.03 -14.60 10.74
N PRO A 18 -45.05 -13.74 10.65
CA PRO A 18 -44.99 -12.55 9.81
C PRO A 18 -43.87 -11.62 10.27
N ALA A 19 -43.00 -11.20 9.34
CA ALA A 19 -41.93 -10.26 9.62
C ALA A 19 -42.51 -8.97 10.20
N LYS A 20 -42.06 -8.57 11.40
CA LYS A 20 -42.47 -7.33 12.05
C LYS A 20 -42.14 -6.15 11.12
N LYS A 21 -43.16 -5.39 10.71
CA LYS A 21 -42.97 -4.14 9.96
C LYS A 21 -42.15 -3.21 10.85
N LYS A 22 -40.93 -2.85 10.40
CA LYS A 22 -40.11 -1.86 11.09
C LYS A 22 -40.89 -0.55 11.19
N ASN A 23 -40.82 0.13 12.32
CA ASN A 23 -41.47 1.42 12.49
C ASN A 23 -40.88 2.41 11.48
N THR A 24 -41.71 2.88 10.54
CA THR A 24 -41.32 3.79 9.45
C THR A 24 -40.63 5.03 9.97
N ASN A 25 -41.09 5.60 11.08
CA ASN A 25 -40.53 6.84 11.65
C ASN A 25 -39.12 6.60 12.20
N ALA A 26 -38.90 5.49 12.91
CA ALA A 26 -37.58 5.13 13.42
C ALA A 26 -36.56 4.87 12.28
N GLU A 27 -37.03 4.33 11.15
CA GLU A 27 -36.18 4.13 9.98
C GLU A 27 -35.80 5.46 9.29
N LEU A 28 -36.73 6.42 9.21
CA LEU A 28 -36.46 7.76 8.69
C LEU A 28 -35.42 8.51 9.55
N GLU A 29 -35.53 8.45 10.87
CA GLU A 29 -34.55 9.03 11.80
C GLU A 29 -33.16 8.40 11.63
N ARG A 30 -33.10 7.06 11.49
CA ARG A 30 -31.84 6.35 11.24
C ARG A 30 -31.19 6.77 9.92
N ILE A 31 -31.98 6.94 8.86
CA ILE A 31 -31.49 7.42 7.56
C ILE A 31 -30.96 8.85 7.68
N ALA A 32 -31.65 9.73 8.41
CA ALA A 32 -31.22 11.11 8.64
C ALA A 32 -29.88 11.15 9.40
N LYS A 33 -29.77 10.40 10.51
CA LYS A 33 -28.52 10.29 11.28
C LYS A 33 -27.36 9.77 10.44
N ASN A 34 -27.56 8.70 9.66
CA ASN A 34 -26.53 8.17 8.76
C ASN A 34 -26.14 9.16 7.63
N ARG A 35 -27.03 10.07 7.22
CA ARG A 35 -26.69 11.13 6.26
C ARG A 35 -25.84 12.21 6.93
N GLU A 36 -26.17 12.58 8.15
CA GLU A 36 -25.40 13.56 8.93
C GLU A 36 -24.00 13.04 9.27
N GLU A 37 -23.88 11.80 9.74
CA GLU A 37 -22.59 11.14 10.01
C GLU A 37 -21.71 11.08 8.73
N ARG A 38 -22.29 10.75 7.57
CA ARG A 38 -21.57 10.76 6.29
C ARG A 38 -21.10 12.16 5.89
N ARG A 39 -21.90 13.20 6.15
CA ARG A 39 -21.52 14.59 5.88
C ARG A 39 -20.38 15.03 6.80
N LEU A 40 -20.48 14.72 8.08
CA LEU A 40 -19.42 15.02 9.05
C LEU A 40 -18.11 14.33 8.69
N LYS A 41 -18.15 13.03 8.38
CA LYS A 41 -16.97 12.29 7.95
C LYS A 41 -16.36 12.85 6.66
N ALA A 42 -17.18 13.19 5.66
CA ALA A 42 -16.68 13.79 4.42
C ALA A 42 -16.02 15.17 4.65
N ALA A 43 -16.56 15.98 5.56
CA ALA A 43 -15.95 17.25 5.94
C ALA A 43 -14.60 17.04 6.64
N GLN A 44 -14.52 16.08 7.57
CA GLN A 44 -13.29 15.72 8.27
C GLN A 44 -12.23 15.16 7.30
N ASP A 45 -12.61 14.23 6.42
CA ASP A 45 -11.72 13.63 5.42
C ASP A 45 -11.18 14.71 4.47
N LYS A 46 -12.02 15.68 4.07
CA LYS A 46 -11.61 16.83 3.25
C LYS A 46 -10.60 17.72 4.00
N GLU A 47 -10.89 18.11 5.24
CA GLU A 47 -9.99 18.94 6.05
C GLU A 47 -8.64 18.24 6.28
N ALA A 48 -8.65 16.95 6.59
CA ALA A 48 -7.44 16.16 6.76
C ALA A 48 -6.60 16.10 5.48
N ARG A 49 -7.25 15.94 4.32
CA ARG A 49 -6.60 15.94 3.00
C ARG A 49 -5.97 17.30 2.68
N GLU A 50 -6.67 18.40 2.92
CA GLU A 50 -6.14 19.76 2.72
C GLU A 50 -4.96 20.05 3.65
N LYS A 51 -5.04 19.62 4.91
CA LYS A 51 -3.94 19.74 5.87
C LYS A 51 -2.71 18.93 5.44
N HIS A 52 -2.90 17.71 4.94
CA HIS A 52 -1.79 16.88 4.45
C HIS A 52 -1.18 17.46 3.17
N GLN A 53 -2.00 17.92 2.22
CA GLN A 53 -1.55 18.62 1.02
C GLN A 53 -0.66 19.83 1.39
N LYS A 54 -1.14 20.68 2.31
CA LYS A 54 -0.37 21.83 2.78
C LYS A 54 0.97 21.41 3.41
N ARG A 55 0.95 20.37 4.26
CA ARG A 55 2.18 19.83 4.87
C ARG A 55 3.18 19.35 3.82
N LEU A 56 2.72 18.66 2.77
CA LEU A 56 3.58 18.21 1.67
C LEU A 56 4.18 19.38 0.89
N GLU A 57 3.40 20.43 0.64
CA GLU A 57 3.90 21.65 0.02
C GLU A 57 4.95 22.36 0.88
N ASP A 58 4.68 22.51 2.18
CA ASP A 58 5.62 23.12 3.14
C ASP A 58 6.93 22.33 3.25
N MET A 59 6.87 20.99 3.08
CA MET A 59 8.05 20.10 3.07
C MET A 59 8.76 20.06 1.70
N GLY A 60 8.25 20.76 0.67
CA GLY A 60 8.84 20.75 -0.67
C GLY A 60 8.61 19.46 -1.46
N CYS A 61 7.62 18.65 -1.06
CA CYS A 61 7.25 17.38 -1.70
C CYS A 61 5.83 17.43 -2.31
N PRO A 62 5.52 18.40 -3.20
CA PRO A 62 4.21 18.52 -3.82
C PRO A 62 3.91 17.33 -4.73
N GLY A 63 2.64 16.97 -4.87
CA GLY A 63 2.21 15.90 -5.75
C GLY A 63 0.77 15.50 -5.53
N ASP A 64 0.43 14.26 -5.90
CA ASP A 64 -0.87 13.69 -5.64
C ASP A 64 -0.97 13.20 -4.19
N VAL A 65 -1.66 13.99 -3.36
CA VAL A 65 -1.84 13.75 -1.91
C VAL A 65 -2.36 12.35 -1.59
N ASP A 66 -3.25 11.78 -2.40
CA ASP A 66 -3.88 10.51 -2.08
C ASP A 66 -2.90 9.36 -2.38
N PHE A 67 -2.18 9.43 -3.51
CA PHE A 67 -1.17 8.43 -3.83
C PHE A 67 0.03 8.50 -2.88
N GLN A 68 0.48 9.71 -2.53
CA GLN A 68 1.56 9.90 -1.56
C GLN A 68 1.18 9.31 -0.20
N LEU A 69 -0.04 9.55 0.29
CA LEU A 69 -0.55 8.91 1.52
C LEU A 69 -0.59 7.38 1.39
N MET A 70 -1.12 6.84 0.30
CA MET A 70 -1.14 5.38 0.09
C MET A 70 0.27 4.77 0.10
N ILE A 71 1.26 5.46 -0.48
CA ILE A 71 2.67 5.03 -0.51
C ILE A 71 3.29 5.14 0.88
N GLU A 72 3.04 6.22 1.62
CA GLU A 72 3.50 6.37 3.00
C GLU A 72 2.93 5.26 3.89
N ASP A 73 1.65 4.98 3.77
CA ASP A 73 0.96 3.90 4.47
C ASP A 73 1.58 2.54 4.15
N PHE A 74 1.86 2.29 2.87
CA PHE A 74 2.58 1.10 2.43
C PHE A 74 3.97 1.01 3.07
N ARG A 75 4.74 2.11 3.04
CA ARG A 75 6.10 2.19 3.59
C ARG A 75 6.14 1.99 5.11
N ARG A 76 5.08 2.37 5.83
CA ARG A 76 4.95 2.11 7.29
C ARG A 76 4.84 0.63 7.63
N THR A 77 4.39 -0.22 6.70
CA THR A 77 4.36 -1.69 6.87
C THR A 77 5.76 -2.30 6.71
N LYS A 78 6.76 -1.62 7.29
CA LYS A 78 8.20 -1.82 7.09
C LYS A 78 8.58 -3.29 6.98
N LYS A 79 9.24 -3.66 5.88
CA LYS A 79 9.88 -4.96 5.72
C LYS A 79 11.30 -4.97 6.30
N LEU A 80 11.82 -6.17 6.53
CA LEU A 80 13.20 -6.38 6.93
C LEU A 80 14.14 -5.95 5.80
N ILE A 81 14.93 -4.89 6.04
CA ILE A 81 15.99 -4.43 5.15
C ILE A 81 17.26 -5.20 5.52
N ARG A 82 17.85 -5.92 4.57
CA ARG A 82 19.13 -6.62 4.77
C ARG A 82 20.28 -5.62 4.64
N GLN A 83 21.33 -5.82 5.44
CA GLN A 83 22.60 -5.11 5.23
C GLN A 83 23.28 -5.61 3.96
N HIS A 84 24.05 -4.75 3.30
CA HIS A 84 24.87 -5.16 2.16
C HIS A 84 25.98 -6.12 2.62
N SER A 85 26.12 -7.21 1.89
CA SER A 85 27.15 -8.23 2.11
C SER A 85 28.14 -8.24 0.96
N PRO A 86 29.39 -8.69 1.16
CA PRO A 86 30.32 -8.93 0.05
C PRO A 86 29.72 -9.88 -1.01
N PRO A 87 30.21 -9.82 -2.27
CA PRO A 87 29.76 -10.74 -3.30
C PRO A 87 30.02 -12.19 -2.88
N GLY A 88 29.03 -13.06 -3.10
CA GLY A 88 29.20 -14.50 -3.00
C GLY A 88 29.87 -15.10 -4.25
N ASP A 89 29.76 -16.40 -4.44
CA ASP A 89 30.38 -17.14 -5.55
C ASP A 89 29.73 -16.90 -6.93
N SER A 90 28.73 -16.01 -7.02
CA SER A 90 28.05 -15.69 -8.29
C SER A 90 28.98 -14.93 -9.23
N LYS A 91 29.05 -15.37 -10.49
CA LYS A 91 29.83 -14.71 -11.55
C LYS A 91 29.20 -13.41 -12.06
N ILE A 92 27.92 -13.20 -11.77
CA ILE A 92 27.16 -12.01 -12.18
C ILE A 92 26.52 -11.42 -10.92
N CYS A 93 26.72 -10.12 -10.72
CA CYS A 93 26.09 -9.35 -9.66
C CYS A 93 25.23 -8.24 -10.30
N ILE A 94 23.93 -8.25 -10.02
CA ILE A 94 22.95 -7.30 -10.50
C ILE A 94 22.60 -6.35 -9.36
N CYS A 95 22.90 -5.07 -9.56
CA CYS A 95 22.68 -4.02 -8.58
C CYS A 95 21.74 -2.96 -9.12
N ILE A 96 20.87 -2.42 -8.26
CA ILE A 96 20.00 -1.29 -8.58
C ILE A 96 20.31 -0.12 -7.65
N ARG A 97 20.36 1.09 -8.22
CA ARG A 97 20.46 2.34 -7.45
C ARG A 97 19.23 3.18 -7.70
N LYS A 98 18.45 3.44 -6.65
CA LYS A 98 17.41 4.47 -6.65
C LYS A 98 18.08 5.83 -6.40
N ARG A 99 17.74 6.84 -7.20
CA ARG A 99 18.15 8.24 -6.94
C ARG A 99 17.03 8.99 -6.21
N PRO A 100 17.37 10.02 -5.42
CA PRO A 100 16.37 10.93 -4.88
C PRO A 100 15.68 11.72 -6.00
N ILE A 101 14.46 12.20 -5.68
CA ILE A 101 13.72 13.14 -6.51
C ILE A 101 14.52 14.44 -6.61
N ASN A 102 14.65 14.97 -7.83
CA ASN A 102 15.39 16.20 -8.10
C ASN A 102 14.47 17.42 -8.14
N GLN A 103 15.05 18.63 -8.14
CA GLN A 103 14.29 19.88 -8.12
C GLN A 103 13.40 20.09 -9.36
N LYS A 104 13.78 19.55 -10.53
CA LYS A 104 12.97 19.67 -11.75
C LYS A 104 11.70 18.81 -11.65
N GLU A 105 11.81 17.63 -11.05
CA GLU A 105 10.69 16.74 -10.75
C GLU A 105 9.75 17.37 -9.71
N VAL A 106 10.30 17.94 -8.63
CA VAL A 106 9.53 18.71 -7.65
C VAL A 106 8.79 19.87 -8.31
N ALA A 107 9.44 20.59 -9.23
CA ALA A 107 8.85 21.75 -9.91
C ALA A 107 7.64 21.38 -10.78
N VAL A 108 7.63 20.17 -11.36
CA VAL A 108 6.46 19.61 -12.07
C VAL A 108 5.52 18.81 -11.17
N ARG A 109 5.73 18.89 -9.84
CA ARG A 109 4.92 18.24 -8.80
C ARG A 109 4.89 16.71 -8.93
N ASP A 110 5.98 16.13 -9.40
CA ASP A 110 6.19 14.70 -9.40
C ASP A 110 6.56 14.21 -8.00
N TYR A 111 6.29 12.95 -7.71
CA TYR A 111 6.44 12.38 -6.37
C TYR A 111 7.10 11.00 -6.42
N ASP A 112 7.76 10.65 -5.32
CA ASP A 112 8.49 9.39 -5.21
C ASP A 112 7.54 8.19 -5.12
N SER A 113 7.49 7.42 -6.20
CA SER A 113 6.71 6.18 -6.33
C SER A 113 7.55 4.91 -6.26
N VAL A 114 8.81 4.98 -5.80
CA VAL A 114 9.70 3.81 -5.74
C VAL A 114 10.17 3.59 -4.30
N THR A 115 9.98 2.38 -3.76
CA THR A 115 10.48 2.01 -2.43
C THR A 115 11.69 1.10 -2.56
N ASN A 116 12.77 1.44 -1.86
CA ASN A 116 13.97 0.58 -1.76
C ASN A 116 14.03 -0.08 -0.37
N TRP A 117 14.11 -1.41 -0.35
CA TRP A 117 14.30 -2.23 0.84
C TRP A 117 15.28 -3.36 0.53
N ASN A 118 16.59 -3.09 0.63
CA ASN A 118 17.63 -4.03 0.22
C ASN A 118 17.35 -5.49 0.63
N PRO A 119 17.31 -6.44 -0.33
CA PRO A 119 17.67 -6.32 -1.76
C PRO A 119 16.48 -6.12 -2.73
N GLN A 120 15.36 -5.61 -2.24
CA GLN A 120 14.12 -5.47 -2.99
C GLN A 120 13.88 -4.01 -3.40
N VAL A 121 13.48 -3.79 -4.65
CA VAL A 121 12.91 -2.53 -5.13
C VAL A 121 11.46 -2.74 -5.49
N LEU A 122 10.60 -1.82 -5.08
CA LEU A 122 9.19 -1.81 -5.42
C LEU A 122 8.84 -0.57 -6.22
N VAL A 123 8.11 -0.75 -7.31
CA VAL A 123 7.52 0.34 -8.09
C VAL A 123 6.02 0.38 -7.77
N HIS A 124 5.56 1.52 -7.24
CA HIS A 124 4.16 1.77 -6.91
C HIS A 124 3.45 2.35 -8.14
N TYR A 125 2.79 1.50 -8.92
CA TYR A 125 1.96 1.98 -10.01
C TYR A 125 0.69 2.63 -9.45
N CYS A 126 0.66 3.95 -9.49
CA CYS A 126 -0.46 4.78 -9.05
C CYS A 126 -1.55 4.79 -10.13
N LYS A 127 -2.59 3.99 -9.94
CA LYS A 127 -3.63 3.74 -10.96
C LYS A 127 -5.01 4.19 -10.49
N LEU A 128 -5.88 4.45 -11.46
CA LEU A 128 -7.32 4.65 -11.26
C LEU A 128 -8.07 3.39 -11.68
N LYS A 129 -9.09 3.00 -10.91
CA LYS A 129 -10.02 1.94 -11.33
C LYS A 129 -10.79 2.40 -12.57
N VAL A 130 -11.54 1.46 -13.16
CA VAL A 130 -12.38 1.70 -14.34
C VAL A 130 -13.41 2.82 -14.12
N ASP A 131 -13.79 3.09 -12.88
CA ASP A 131 -14.66 4.21 -12.52
C ASP A 131 -14.01 5.59 -12.72
N GLY A 132 -12.71 5.66 -13.02
CA GLY A 132 -11.96 6.89 -13.26
C GLY A 132 -11.73 7.74 -12.00
N ILE A 133 -12.11 7.25 -10.82
CA ILE A 133 -12.12 8.04 -9.58
C ILE A 133 -11.38 7.29 -8.46
N THR A 134 -11.62 5.99 -8.31
CA THR A 134 -11.03 5.23 -7.20
C THR A 134 -9.56 4.98 -7.47
N LYS A 135 -8.70 5.62 -6.69
CA LYS A 135 -7.24 5.41 -6.70
C LYS A 135 -6.86 4.10 -6.03
N TYR A 136 -5.83 3.45 -6.56
CA TYR A 136 -5.21 2.29 -5.93
C TYR A 136 -3.73 2.18 -6.33
N LEU A 137 -2.95 1.48 -5.51
CA LEU A 137 -1.58 1.10 -5.83
C LEU A 137 -1.54 -0.33 -6.36
N ASP A 138 -0.87 -0.51 -7.49
CA ASP A 138 -0.45 -1.82 -7.99
C ASP A 138 1.07 -1.90 -7.85
N ASN A 139 1.55 -2.78 -6.98
CA ASN A 139 2.95 -2.79 -6.56
C ASN A 139 3.69 -3.90 -7.30
N ALA A 140 4.62 -3.54 -8.18
CA ALA A 140 5.58 -4.51 -8.73
C ALA A 140 6.82 -4.56 -7.85
N SER A 141 7.27 -5.78 -7.54
CA SER A 141 8.38 -6.04 -6.63
C SER A 141 9.47 -6.82 -7.35
N PHE A 142 10.71 -6.37 -7.21
CA PHE A 142 11.88 -6.94 -7.86
C PHE A 142 12.98 -7.16 -6.83
N GLU A 143 13.61 -8.33 -6.84
CA GLU A 143 14.72 -8.67 -5.94
C GLU A 143 16.01 -8.82 -6.76
N PHE A 144 17.11 -8.30 -6.23
CA PHE A 144 18.42 -8.25 -6.88
C PHE A 144 19.52 -8.71 -5.91
N ASP A 145 20.79 -8.59 -6.29
CA ASP A 145 21.88 -8.90 -5.35
C ASP A 145 22.05 -7.77 -4.33
N HIS A 146 22.04 -6.52 -4.81
CA HIS A 146 22.06 -5.32 -3.97
C HIS A 146 21.12 -4.23 -4.51
N THR A 147 20.41 -3.55 -3.62
CA THR A 147 19.61 -2.39 -3.99
C THR A 147 19.90 -1.22 -3.06
N PHE A 148 20.36 -0.13 -3.66
CA PHE A 148 20.80 1.08 -2.98
C PHE A 148 19.70 2.15 -3.08
N GLY A 149 19.34 2.73 -1.96
CA GLY A 149 18.38 3.81 -1.79
C GLY A 149 19.02 5.18 -1.90
N GLU A 150 18.24 6.19 -1.50
CA GLU A 150 18.65 7.60 -1.58
C GLU A 150 19.68 7.97 -0.51
N ASP A 151 19.67 7.25 0.61
CA ASP A 151 20.57 7.47 1.75
C ASP A 151 21.90 6.70 1.61
N ASP A 152 22.03 5.83 0.60
CA ASP A 152 23.27 5.08 0.34
C ASP A 152 24.29 5.97 -0.38
N ASP A 153 25.49 6.04 0.19
CA ASP A 153 26.55 6.87 -0.35
C ASP A 153 27.26 6.23 -1.55
N THR A 154 28.06 7.03 -2.26
CA THR A 154 28.80 6.53 -3.43
C THR A 154 29.89 5.52 -3.03
N TYR A 155 30.39 5.61 -1.80
CA TYR A 155 31.44 4.74 -1.30
C TYR A 155 30.90 3.33 -1.04
N ASP A 156 29.74 3.18 -0.42
CA ASP A 156 29.06 1.92 -0.18
C ASP A 156 28.70 1.26 -1.50
N ILE A 157 28.16 2.02 -2.46
CA ILE A 157 27.90 1.51 -3.81
C ILE A 157 29.19 0.96 -4.41
N TYR A 158 30.30 1.70 -4.39
CA TYR A 158 31.58 1.22 -4.91
C TYR A 158 32.07 -0.04 -4.18
N LYS A 159 32.00 -0.05 -2.85
CA LYS A 159 32.47 -1.14 -1.98
C LYS A 159 31.79 -2.47 -2.28
N TYR A 160 30.48 -2.45 -2.55
CA TYR A 160 29.68 -3.66 -2.77
C TYR A 160 29.48 -4.01 -4.25
N THR A 161 29.95 -3.17 -5.18
CA THR A 161 29.80 -3.44 -6.62
C THR A 161 31.15 -3.55 -7.33
N CYS A 162 31.94 -2.48 -7.39
CA CYS A 162 33.16 -2.41 -8.18
C CYS A 162 34.40 -2.91 -7.43
N ALA A 163 34.53 -2.60 -6.13
CA ALA A 163 35.74 -2.94 -5.36
C ALA A 163 36.12 -4.44 -5.41
N PRO A 164 35.17 -5.39 -5.33
CA PRO A 164 35.46 -6.82 -5.42
C PRO A 164 35.98 -7.27 -6.80
N LEU A 165 35.75 -6.48 -7.84
CA LEU A 165 36.20 -6.78 -9.20
C LEU A 165 37.63 -6.29 -9.48
N VAL A 166 38.18 -5.38 -8.67
CA VAL A 166 39.52 -4.79 -8.89
C VAL A 166 40.66 -5.81 -8.92
N PRO A 167 40.66 -6.91 -8.15
CA PRO A 167 41.71 -7.92 -8.25
C PRO A 167 41.71 -8.67 -9.59
N PHE A 168 40.58 -8.74 -10.31
CA PHE A 168 40.45 -9.53 -11.53
C PHE A 168 41.22 -8.96 -12.74
N PRO A 169 41.26 -7.64 -12.99
CA PRO A 169 42.11 -7.02 -14.02
C PRO A 169 43.62 -7.02 -13.74
N VAL A 170 44.04 -7.27 -12.49
CA VAL A 170 45.43 -7.05 -12.03
C VAL A 170 46.17 -8.38 -11.80
N GLY A 171 45.49 -9.52 -11.98
CA GLY A 171 46.08 -10.87 -12.01
C GLY A 171 46.07 -11.45 -13.42
#